data_AF-A0A9R1UWR0-F1
#
_entry.id   AF-A0A9R1UWR0-F1
#
_cell.length_a   1.000
_cell.length_b   1.000
_cell.length_c   1.000
_cell.angle_alpha   90.00
_cell.angle_beta   90.00
_cell.angle_gamma   90.00
#
_symmetry.space_group_name_H-M   'P 1'
#
loop_
_entity.id
_entity.type
_entity.pdbx_description
1 polymer ?
#
loop_
_entity_poly.entity_id
_entity_poly.type
_entity_poly.pdbx_seq_one_letter_code
_entity_poly.pdbx_strand_id
1 'polypeptide(L)'
;MNQAKYWTPIIEKFQSKLSGWKSRTLSFGGRLTLVKAVLGNLPTAPKRVVESLEKIRRRFLWGGSEGNRKINWVSWEKVTSPKEHGGLGIGSIRSLNIALLIKNKPMAYLHKKKIAGVWGNIANIKNDIEELGIGYNNILKKFVKSGTETQFWRDYWVGNTTLKEKYPGLYELERKKSCSVAERIRENGFTGRWYVCPSSAGLLVQYNLLLRDIANTTPSNGEDQFRCTLAPDGDYCVGLMRSRIENKSITNAGELRISWGKTVPIKVSAFVWRANMGRIPSAIELNRRGLKLGSTYCSSCISGDECCDHLLVKCPYATMVRNMIFQWCNIIRPQTGPVQTVGNPGDCPGPTNPRGPNFLSYRGNGKSKVRLTAICYCLIWCLWRARNERIFKGMFIAPNRVVENIKSLVFLWVKCRGSGNCERWEDWDISPSL
;
A
#
# COMPACT_ATOMS: atom_id res chain seq x y z
N MET A 1 24.04 21.90 17.30
CA MET A 1 22.84 22.76 17.15
C MET A 1 21.66 21.94 16.64
N ASN A 2 20.51 22.00 17.32
CA ASN A 2 19.32 21.17 17.06
C ASN A 2 18.66 21.49 15.70
N GLN A 3 19.12 20.80 14.65
CA GLN A 3 18.65 20.96 13.26
C GLN A 3 17.20 20.54 13.01
N ALA A 4 16.50 20.01 14.02
CA ALA A 4 15.04 19.89 13.99
C ALA A 4 14.35 21.25 13.72
N LYS A 5 14.97 22.36 14.17
CA LYS A 5 14.47 23.72 13.91
C LYS A 5 14.35 24.07 12.42
N TYR A 6 15.22 23.55 11.55
CA TYR A 6 15.14 23.81 10.11
C TYR A 6 13.96 23.11 9.42
N TRP A 7 13.43 22.06 10.04
CA TRP A 7 12.27 21.33 9.55
C TRP A 7 10.96 21.84 10.14
N THR A 8 11.03 22.73 11.15
CA THR A 8 9.87 23.36 11.77
C THR A 8 8.92 23.98 10.74
N PRO A 9 9.36 24.78 9.74
CA PRO A 9 8.44 25.36 8.77
C PRO A 9 7.68 24.33 7.93
N ILE A 10 8.32 23.19 7.63
CA ILE A 10 7.68 22.09 6.88
C ILE A 10 6.67 21.35 7.77
N ILE A 11 7.03 21.10 9.02
CA ILE A 11 6.14 20.48 10.01
C ILE A 11 4.92 21.36 10.25
N GLU A 12 5.11 22.65 10.44
CA GLU A 12 4.05 23.65 10.63
C GLU A 12 3.15 23.74 9.39
N LYS A 13 3.71 23.69 8.18
CA LYS A 13 2.93 23.62 6.93
C LYS A 13 2.06 22.37 6.88
N PHE A 14 2.57 21.21 7.31
CA PHE A 14 1.77 19.99 7.45
C PHE A 14 0.67 20.15 8.50
N GLN A 15 0.97 20.71 9.67
CA GLN A 15 -0.01 20.94 10.74
C GLN A 15 -1.10 21.92 10.33
N SER A 16 -0.75 22.99 9.62
CA SER A 16 -1.70 23.99 9.09
C SER A 16 -2.61 23.40 8.00
N LYS A 17 -2.05 22.61 7.08
CA LYS A 17 -2.84 21.91 6.06
C LYS A 17 -3.73 20.82 6.68
N LEU A 18 -3.22 20.10 7.67
CA LEU A 18 -3.88 18.98 8.37
C LEU A 18 -4.31 19.38 9.80
N SER A 19 -4.98 20.52 9.92
CA SER A 19 -5.36 21.09 11.21
C SER A 19 -6.49 20.31 11.90
N GLY A 20 -6.54 20.37 13.23
CA GLY A 20 -7.56 19.68 14.02
C GLY A 20 -9.00 20.12 13.72
N TRP A 21 -9.23 21.40 13.42
CA TRP A 21 -10.58 21.87 13.08
C TRP A 21 -11.07 21.25 11.75
N LYS A 22 -10.20 21.16 10.74
CA LYS A 22 -10.51 20.47 9.47
C LYS A 22 -10.81 18.99 9.71
N SER A 23 -10.10 18.36 10.65
CA SER A 23 -10.36 16.94 10.95
C SER A 23 -11.72 16.71 11.60
N ARG A 24 -12.28 17.71 12.30
CA ARG A 24 -13.59 17.65 12.96
C ARG A 24 -14.75 17.92 12.00
N THR A 25 -14.55 18.78 10.99
CA THR A 25 -15.59 19.15 10.03
C THR A 25 -15.64 18.24 8.80
N LEU A 26 -14.53 17.59 8.45
CA LEU A 26 -14.45 16.74 7.26
C LEU A 26 -14.88 15.30 7.50
N SER A 27 -15.62 14.77 6.52
CA SER A 27 -15.86 13.34 6.41
C SER A 27 -14.53 12.56 6.33
N PHE A 28 -14.57 11.25 6.60
CA PHE A 28 -13.41 10.38 6.42
C PHE A 28 -12.83 10.51 4.99
N GLY A 29 -13.70 10.62 3.98
CA GLY A 29 -13.31 10.86 2.60
C GLY A 29 -12.56 12.18 2.40
N GLY A 30 -13.07 13.28 2.94
CA GLY A 30 -12.41 14.59 2.87
C GLY A 30 -11.04 14.57 3.55
N ARG A 31 -10.94 13.93 4.72
CA ARG A 31 -9.66 13.74 5.42
C ARG A 31 -8.68 12.93 4.59
N LEU A 32 -9.13 11.82 4.01
CA LEU A 32 -8.32 10.97 3.14
C LEU A 32 -7.76 11.74 1.94
N THR A 33 -8.60 12.55 1.28
CA THR A 33 -8.19 13.39 0.15
C THR A 33 -7.11 14.39 0.56
N LEU A 34 -7.28 15.10 1.68
CA LEU A 34 -6.26 16.05 2.14
C LEU A 34 -4.95 15.37 2.53
N VAL A 35 -5.00 14.22 3.21
CA VAL A 35 -3.78 13.48 3.57
C VAL A 35 -3.00 13.04 2.33
N LYS A 36 -3.68 12.71 1.22
CA LYS A 36 -3.04 12.41 -0.06
C LYS A 36 -2.43 13.66 -0.71
N ALA A 37 -3.14 14.78 -0.68
CA ALA A 37 -2.73 16.02 -1.32
C ALA A 37 -1.49 16.68 -0.66
N VAL A 38 -1.28 16.48 0.64
CA VAL A 38 -0.18 17.13 1.40
C VAL A 38 1.21 16.58 1.05
N LEU A 39 1.31 15.52 0.23
CA LEU A 39 2.59 14.93 -0.20
C LEU A 39 3.36 15.75 -1.26
N GLY A 40 2.72 16.75 -1.90
CA GLY A 40 3.35 17.52 -2.98
C GLY A 40 4.58 18.30 -2.50
N ASN A 41 5.76 17.86 -2.92
CA ASN A 41 7.08 18.51 -2.78
C ASN A 41 7.79 18.39 -1.41
N LEU A 42 7.85 17.19 -0.82
CA LEU A 42 8.73 16.95 0.33
C LEU A 42 10.19 16.72 -0.13
N PRO A 43 11.19 17.49 0.36
CA PRO A 43 12.60 17.19 0.11
C PRO A 43 13.08 15.98 0.91
N THR A 44 14.26 15.46 0.61
CA THR A 44 14.86 14.35 1.38
C THR A 44 15.11 14.76 2.83
N ALA A 45 14.43 14.09 3.76
CA ALA A 45 14.35 14.47 5.17
C ALA A 45 14.94 13.41 6.13
N PRO A 46 15.41 13.82 7.33
CA PRO A 46 15.81 12.90 8.38
C PRO A 46 14.67 11.99 8.86
N LYS A 47 15.01 10.77 9.28
CA LYS A 47 14.05 9.75 9.77
C LYS A 47 13.07 10.29 10.82
N ARG A 48 13.56 11.02 11.83
CA ARG A 48 12.72 11.64 12.88
C ARG A 48 11.68 12.63 12.33
N VAL A 49 12.03 13.38 11.29
CA VAL A 49 11.10 14.32 10.63
C VAL A 49 10.04 13.53 9.87
N VAL A 50 10.45 12.53 9.08
CA VAL A 50 9.52 11.64 8.36
C VAL A 50 8.51 10.99 9.33
N GLU A 51 8.98 10.45 10.46
CA GLU A 51 8.13 9.86 11.50
C GLU A 51 7.14 10.88 12.09
N SER A 52 7.60 12.12 12.28
CA SER A 52 6.75 13.22 12.78
C SER A 52 5.66 13.59 11.78
N LEU A 53 5.98 13.67 10.49
CA LEU A 53 5.00 13.94 9.43
C LEU A 53 3.98 12.79 9.29
N GLU A 54 4.42 11.53 9.39
CA GLU A 54 3.53 10.38 9.40
C GLU A 54 2.60 10.38 10.61
N LYS A 55 3.09 10.79 11.78
CA LYS A 55 2.27 10.94 13.00
C LYS A 55 1.17 12.00 12.81
N ILE A 56 1.47 13.13 12.15
CA ILE A 56 0.48 14.17 11.81
C ILE A 56 -0.59 13.61 10.86
N ARG A 57 -0.19 12.95 9.76
CA ARG A 57 -1.11 12.33 8.79
C ARG A 57 -2.04 11.32 9.46
N ARG A 58 -1.48 10.44 10.29
CA ARG A 58 -2.24 9.42 11.02
C ARG A 58 -3.25 10.02 11.98
N ARG A 59 -2.82 10.99 12.80
CA ARG A 59 -3.69 11.68 13.75
C ARG A 59 -4.86 12.35 13.03
N PHE A 60 -4.56 13.09 11.97
CA PHE A 60 -5.55 13.81 11.18
C PHE A 60 -6.56 12.87 10.50
N LEU A 61 -6.09 11.79 9.86
CA LEU A 61 -6.97 10.83 9.17
C LEU A 61 -8.02 10.26 10.13
N TRP A 62 -7.62 9.86 11.33
CA TRP A 62 -8.52 9.32 12.35
C TRP A 62 -9.32 10.38 13.12
N GLY A 63 -9.09 11.66 12.83
CA GLY A 63 -9.86 12.78 13.40
C GLY A 63 -9.45 13.15 14.81
N GLY A 64 -8.22 12.79 15.20
CA GLY A 64 -7.60 13.29 16.41
C GLY A 64 -7.06 14.69 16.22
N SER A 65 -6.92 15.43 17.32
CA SER A 65 -6.26 16.73 17.39
C SER A 65 -5.18 16.70 18.47
N GLU A 66 -4.48 17.82 18.66
CA GLU A 66 -3.70 18.04 19.87
C GLU A 66 -4.61 17.92 21.11
N GLY A 67 -4.15 17.20 22.13
CA GLY A 67 -4.94 16.89 23.34
C GLY A 67 -6.05 15.83 23.19
N ASN A 68 -6.55 15.55 21.99
CA ASN A 68 -7.67 14.61 21.78
C ASN A 68 -7.28 13.46 20.84
N ARG A 69 -6.90 12.32 21.43
CA ARG A 69 -6.53 11.11 20.69
C ARG A 69 -7.77 10.32 20.31
N LYS A 70 -7.97 10.09 19.01
CA LYS A 70 -8.98 9.15 18.49
C LYS A 70 -8.39 7.75 18.32
N ILE A 71 -9.26 6.75 18.34
CA ILE A 71 -8.90 5.35 18.12
C ILE A 71 -8.45 5.18 16.66
N ASN A 72 -7.24 4.64 16.48
CA ASN A 72 -6.77 4.18 15.18
C ASN A 72 -7.35 2.78 14.92
N TRP A 73 -8.31 2.68 14.01
CA TRP A 73 -9.03 1.42 13.80
C TRP A 73 -8.20 0.37 13.06
N VAL A 74 -7.39 0.81 12.10
CA VAL A 74 -6.52 -0.01 11.26
C VAL A 74 -5.07 0.48 11.42
N SER A 75 -4.10 -0.45 11.34
CA SER A 75 -2.67 -0.11 11.43
C SER A 75 -2.27 0.87 10.32
N TRP A 76 -1.29 1.73 10.62
CA TRP A 76 -0.87 2.75 9.66
C TRP A 76 -0.19 2.17 8.42
N GLU A 77 0.59 1.09 8.59
CA GLU A 77 1.17 0.36 7.45
C GLU A 77 0.08 -0.04 6.46
N LYS A 78 -0.98 -0.71 6.94
CA LYS A 78 -2.11 -1.14 6.09
C LYS A 78 -2.87 0.04 5.49
N VAL A 79 -3.02 1.14 6.20
CA VAL A 79 -3.61 2.38 5.65
C VAL A 79 -2.77 2.92 4.49
N THR A 80 -1.45 2.94 4.62
CA THR A 80 -0.54 3.47 3.59
C THR A 80 -0.36 2.53 2.40
N SER A 81 -0.59 1.23 2.57
CA SER A 81 -0.45 0.22 1.51
C SER A 81 -1.26 0.57 0.25
N PRO A 82 -0.80 0.10 -0.93
CA PRO A 82 -1.55 0.22 -2.18
C PRO A 82 -2.95 -0.41 -2.06
N LYS A 83 -3.88 0.04 -2.90
CA LYS A 83 -5.28 -0.45 -2.88
C LYS A 83 -5.38 -1.90 -3.32
N GLU A 84 -4.50 -2.30 -4.22
CA GLU A 84 -4.29 -3.65 -4.75
C GLU A 84 -3.95 -4.63 -3.62
N HIS A 85 -3.23 -4.14 -2.60
CA HIS A 85 -2.88 -4.88 -1.39
C HIS A 85 -3.88 -4.65 -0.24
N GLY A 86 -5.08 -4.14 -0.54
CA GLY A 86 -6.15 -3.89 0.43
C GLY A 86 -5.90 -2.70 1.37
N GLY A 87 -5.06 -1.73 1.00
CA GLY A 87 -4.89 -0.47 1.73
C GLY A 87 -5.74 0.68 1.18
N LEU A 88 -5.49 1.91 1.65
CA LEU A 88 -6.18 3.12 1.14
C LEU A 88 -5.42 3.81 0.00
N GLY A 89 -4.20 3.35 -0.31
CA GLY A 89 -3.33 3.93 -1.35
C GLY A 89 -2.99 5.39 -1.06
N ILE A 90 -2.72 5.73 0.20
CA ILE A 90 -2.19 7.06 0.58
C ILE A 90 -0.67 7.08 0.37
N GLY A 91 -0.05 5.91 0.40
CA GLY A 91 1.39 5.72 0.28
C GLY A 91 2.18 6.25 1.47
N SER A 92 3.38 5.71 1.62
CA SER A 92 4.29 5.98 2.73
C SER A 92 5.21 7.16 2.41
N ILE A 93 5.35 8.12 3.33
CA ILE A 93 6.39 9.15 3.28
C ILE A 93 7.76 8.50 3.42
N ARG A 94 7.90 7.45 4.24
CA ARG A 94 9.18 6.72 4.35
C ARG A 94 9.59 6.16 3.00
N SER A 95 8.68 5.52 2.28
CA SER A 95 8.97 4.97 0.94
C SER A 95 9.28 6.06 -0.08
N LEU A 96 8.55 7.18 -0.05
CA LEU A 96 8.85 8.35 -0.89
C LEU A 96 10.23 8.95 -0.58
N ASN A 97 10.56 9.09 0.71
CA ASN A 97 11.84 9.66 1.16
C ASN A 97 13.00 8.78 0.72
N ILE A 98 12.89 7.46 0.84
CA ILE A 98 13.91 6.51 0.35
C ILE A 98 14.06 6.62 -1.17
N ALA A 99 12.95 6.65 -1.92
CA ALA A 99 12.99 6.80 -3.37
C ALA A 99 13.63 8.13 -3.82
N LEU A 100 13.42 9.23 -3.08
CA LEU A 100 14.07 10.52 -3.34
C LEU A 100 15.55 10.51 -2.96
N LEU A 101 15.92 9.85 -1.86
CA LEU A 101 17.32 9.70 -1.43
C LEU A 101 18.14 8.97 -2.47
N ILE A 102 17.58 7.92 -3.05
CA ILE A 102 18.19 7.16 -4.14
C ILE A 102 18.38 8.04 -5.38
N LYS A 103 17.38 8.84 -5.76
CA LYS A 103 17.49 9.78 -6.89
C LYS A 103 18.62 10.78 -6.70
N ASN A 104 18.68 11.38 -5.51
CA ASN A 104 19.58 12.49 -5.22
C ASN A 104 21.00 12.04 -4.85
N LYS A 105 21.23 10.75 -4.61
CA LYS A 105 22.54 10.20 -4.23
C LYS A 105 22.90 8.97 -5.07
N PRO A 106 23.72 9.13 -6.13
CA PRO A 106 24.18 8.02 -6.95
C PRO A 106 24.93 6.94 -6.14
N MET A 107 24.98 5.69 -6.66
CA MET A 107 25.65 4.54 -6.01
C MET A 107 27.07 4.83 -5.51
N ALA A 108 27.87 5.59 -6.28
CA ALA A 108 29.25 5.93 -5.92
C ALA A 108 29.34 6.66 -4.56
N TYR A 109 28.31 7.43 -4.20
CA TYR A 109 28.21 8.10 -2.90
C TYR A 109 27.73 7.16 -1.78
N LEU A 110 26.96 6.12 -2.10
CA LEU A 110 26.44 5.15 -1.14
C LEU A 110 27.48 4.09 -0.74
N HIS A 111 28.48 3.83 -1.59
CA HIS A 111 29.60 2.92 -1.31
C HIS A 111 30.78 3.59 -0.57
N LYS A 112 30.80 4.93 -0.42
CA LYS A 112 31.82 5.62 0.38
C LYS A 112 31.58 5.38 1.87
N LYS A 113 32.60 4.88 2.57
CA LYS A 113 32.54 4.25 3.91
C LYS A 113 32.11 5.15 5.08
N LYS A 114 31.84 6.43 4.87
CA LYS A 114 31.28 7.35 5.86
C LYS A 114 30.82 8.62 5.17
N ILE A 115 29.51 8.85 5.13
CA ILE A 115 29.01 10.22 4.94
C ILE A 115 29.03 10.86 6.33
N ALA A 116 29.99 11.75 6.59
CA ALA A 116 30.07 12.44 7.87
C ALA A 116 28.90 13.44 8.04
N GLY A 117 28.49 13.69 9.28
CA GLY A 117 27.47 14.67 9.63
C GLY A 117 26.02 14.22 9.36
N VAL A 118 25.12 15.20 9.21
CA VAL A 118 23.65 15.05 9.05
C VAL A 118 23.27 14.02 8.00
N TRP A 119 24.06 14.00 6.93
CA TRP A 119 23.84 13.14 5.79
C TRP A 119 24.19 11.68 6.07
N GLY A 120 25.03 11.36 7.07
CA GLY A 120 25.29 9.99 7.53
C GLY A 120 24.09 9.38 8.25
N ASN A 121 23.38 10.18 9.05
CA ASN A 121 22.14 9.75 9.72
C ASN A 121 20.96 9.63 8.76
N ILE A 122 20.96 10.43 7.68
CA ILE A 122 20.05 10.28 6.53
C ILE A 122 20.46 9.10 5.65
N ALA A 123 21.75 8.74 5.61
CA ALA A 123 22.35 7.80 4.67
C ALA A 123 22.66 6.41 5.24
N ASN A 124 22.03 5.99 6.34
CA ASN A 124 21.87 4.54 6.57
C ASN A 124 20.84 3.91 5.59
N ILE A 125 20.67 4.53 4.42
CA ILE A 125 19.94 4.09 3.24
C ILE A 125 20.33 2.67 2.89
N LYS A 126 21.62 2.31 3.02
CA LYS A 126 22.08 0.95 2.76
C LYS A 126 21.35 -0.05 3.66
N ASN A 127 21.33 0.18 4.98
CA ASN A 127 20.58 -0.65 5.91
C ASN A 127 19.07 -0.58 5.67
N ASP A 128 18.48 0.61 5.42
CA ASP A 128 17.05 0.72 5.12
C ASP A 128 16.66 -0.04 3.84
N ILE A 129 17.51 -0.01 2.81
CA ILE A 129 17.33 -0.73 1.54
C ILE A 129 17.51 -2.24 1.72
N GLU A 130 18.52 -2.64 2.49
CA GLU A 130 18.80 -4.04 2.85
C GLU A 130 17.67 -4.62 3.73
N GLU A 131 17.18 -3.87 4.73
CA GLU A 131 16.00 -4.20 5.54
C GLU A 131 14.75 -4.39 4.67
N LEU A 132 14.59 -3.59 3.63
CA LEU A 132 13.48 -3.72 2.68
C LEU A 132 13.68 -4.88 1.69
N GLY A 133 14.82 -5.58 1.76
CA GLY A 133 15.20 -6.66 0.86
C GLY A 133 15.28 -6.23 -0.59
N ILE A 134 15.38 -4.93 -0.86
CA ILE A 134 15.44 -4.40 -2.22
C ILE A 134 16.89 -4.55 -2.68
N GLY A 135 17.17 -5.57 -3.48
CA GLY A 135 18.46 -5.72 -4.15
C GLY A 135 18.72 -4.52 -5.05
N TYR A 136 19.27 -3.46 -4.46
CA TYR A 136 19.42 -2.14 -5.07
C TYR A 136 20.37 -2.15 -6.27
N ASN A 137 21.35 -3.04 -6.22
CA ASN A 137 22.28 -3.34 -7.31
C ASN A 137 21.57 -3.94 -8.55
N ASN A 138 20.39 -4.53 -8.38
CA ASN A 138 19.57 -5.02 -9.49
C ASN A 138 18.71 -3.90 -10.11
N ILE A 139 18.54 -2.78 -9.41
CA ILE A 139 17.66 -1.68 -9.80
C ILE A 139 18.43 -0.56 -10.49
N LEU A 140 19.57 -0.14 -9.93
CA LEU A 140 20.42 0.88 -10.51
C LEU A 140 21.72 0.24 -10.98
N LYS A 141 21.90 0.18 -12.30
CA LYS A 141 23.10 -0.36 -12.93
C LYS A 141 23.95 0.78 -13.47
N LYS A 142 25.28 0.65 -13.34
CA LYS A 142 26.20 1.54 -14.06
C LYS A 142 26.18 1.17 -15.53
N PHE A 143 25.90 2.16 -16.37
CA PHE A 143 26.03 2.11 -17.81
C PHE A 143 27.35 2.78 -18.18
N VAL A 144 28.31 1.96 -18.60
CA VAL A 144 29.67 2.40 -18.91
C VAL A 144 29.67 3.18 -20.22
N LYS A 145 30.20 4.42 -20.18
CA LYS A 145 30.58 5.20 -21.35
C LYS A 145 32.10 5.29 -21.39
N SER A 146 32.70 6.36 -20.89
CA SER A 146 34.15 6.48 -20.85
C SER A 146 34.81 5.40 -19.97
N GLY A 147 34.08 4.88 -18.97
CA GLY A 147 34.56 3.86 -18.05
C GLY A 147 35.59 4.35 -17.03
N THR A 148 35.79 5.66 -16.93
CA THR A 148 36.80 6.29 -16.05
C THR A 148 36.36 6.30 -14.59
N GLU A 149 35.05 6.45 -14.33
CA GLU A 149 34.48 6.51 -12.98
C GLU A 149 33.96 5.15 -12.47
N THR A 150 33.98 4.13 -13.32
CA THR A 150 33.49 2.79 -13.01
C THR A 150 34.63 1.86 -12.63
N GLN A 151 34.61 1.32 -11.42
CA GLN A 151 35.60 0.34 -10.97
C GLN A 151 35.32 -1.02 -11.59
N PHE A 152 36.28 -1.55 -12.34
CA PHE A 152 36.13 -2.79 -13.09
C PHE A 152 35.68 -3.95 -12.20
N TRP A 153 36.35 -4.16 -11.06
CA TRP A 153 36.08 -5.33 -10.21
C TRP A 153 34.96 -5.15 -9.18
N ARG A 154 34.73 -3.91 -8.72
CA ARG A 154 33.95 -3.65 -7.49
C ARG A 154 32.58 -3.04 -7.75
N ASP A 155 32.33 -2.49 -8.94
CA ASP A 155 31.04 -1.89 -9.29
C ASP A 155 30.13 -2.88 -10.04
N TYR A 156 28.81 -2.65 -9.95
CA TYR A 156 27.78 -3.41 -10.68
C TYR A 156 27.52 -2.79 -12.05
N TRP A 157 28.39 -3.09 -13.02
CA TRP A 157 28.27 -2.61 -14.40
C TRP A 157 28.05 -3.75 -15.43
N VAL A 158 28.26 -5.01 -15.03
CA VAL A 158 27.90 -6.21 -15.82
C VAL A 158 27.09 -7.18 -14.97
N GLY A 159 25.95 -7.63 -15.47
CA GLY A 159 25.10 -8.61 -14.76
C GLY A 159 24.45 -8.07 -13.49
N ASN A 160 24.34 -8.92 -12.46
CA ASN A 160 23.70 -8.63 -11.16
C ASN A 160 24.65 -8.81 -9.96
N THR A 161 25.90 -9.18 -10.21
CA THR A 161 26.95 -9.40 -9.19
C THR A 161 28.19 -8.59 -9.56
N THR A 162 29.07 -8.30 -8.62
CA THR A 162 30.36 -7.71 -8.98
C THR A 162 31.25 -8.73 -9.67
N LEU A 163 32.17 -8.29 -10.54
CA LEU A 163 33.15 -9.20 -11.16
C LEU A 163 34.08 -9.83 -10.12
N LYS A 164 34.34 -9.13 -9.00
CA LYS A 164 35.06 -9.68 -7.85
C LYS A 164 34.36 -10.92 -7.27
N GLU A 165 33.05 -10.85 -7.06
CA GLU A 165 32.28 -11.97 -6.49
C GLU A 165 32.14 -13.11 -7.49
N LYS A 166 31.98 -12.80 -8.78
CA LYS A 166 31.80 -13.80 -9.84
C LYS A 166 33.11 -14.51 -10.21
N TYR A 167 34.23 -13.79 -10.16
CA TYR A 167 35.56 -14.27 -10.58
C TYR A 167 36.63 -14.00 -9.50
N PRO A 168 36.51 -14.61 -8.30
CA PRO A 168 37.36 -14.30 -7.16
C PRO A 168 38.84 -14.63 -7.41
N GLY A 169 39.14 -15.70 -8.15
CA GLY A 169 40.53 -16.10 -8.43
C GLY A 169 41.25 -15.11 -9.34
N LEU A 170 40.56 -14.60 -10.37
CA LEU A 170 41.10 -13.50 -11.18
C LEU A 170 41.23 -12.22 -10.38
N TYR A 171 40.23 -11.92 -9.55
CA TYR A 171 40.29 -10.74 -8.69
C TYR A 171 41.50 -10.79 -7.76
N GLU A 172 41.88 -11.95 -7.21
CA GLU A 172 43.06 -12.13 -6.36
C GLU A 172 44.39 -11.93 -7.09
N LEU A 173 44.46 -12.27 -8.38
CA LEU A 173 45.64 -12.05 -9.20
C LEU A 173 45.80 -10.59 -9.67
N GLU A 174 44.74 -9.78 -9.67
CA GLU A 174 44.82 -8.38 -10.13
C GLU A 174 45.76 -7.52 -9.26
N ARG A 175 46.74 -6.85 -9.87
CA ARG A 175 47.67 -5.95 -9.15
C ARG A 175 47.00 -4.66 -8.70
N LYS A 176 46.09 -4.11 -9.50
CA LYS A 176 45.35 -2.87 -9.17
C LYS A 176 43.87 -3.17 -8.94
N LYS A 177 43.51 -3.55 -7.71
CA LYS A 177 42.13 -3.94 -7.33
C LYS A 177 41.07 -2.83 -7.47
N SER A 178 41.50 -1.59 -7.63
CA SER A 178 40.66 -0.39 -7.81
C SER A 178 40.80 0.19 -9.22
N CYS A 179 41.19 -0.63 -10.21
CA CYS A 179 41.25 -0.22 -11.61
C CYS A 179 39.87 0.15 -12.14
N SER A 180 39.86 1.07 -13.10
CA SER A 180 38.62 1.47 -13.79
C SER A 180 38.35 0.58 -15.00
N VAL A 181 37.13 0.66 -15.56
CA VAL A 181 36.78 -0.05 -16.79
C VAL A 181 37.62 0.45 -17.97
N ALA A 182 37.85 1.77 -18.08
CA ALA A 182 38.71 2.36 -19.10
C ALA A 182 40.17 1.88 -19.04
N GLU A 183 40.65 1.51 -17.86
CA GLU A 183 42.00 0.98 -17.66
C GLU A 183 42.14 -0.50 -18.06
N ARG A 184 41.02 -1.21 -18.20
CA ARG A 184 40.99 -2.66 -18.44
C ARG A 184 40.38 -3.04 -19.77
N ILE A 185 39.46 -2.24 -20.30
CA ILE A 185 38.83 -2.44 -21.60
C ILE A 185 39.23 -1.28 -22.50
N ARG A 186 39.85 -1.61 -23.63
CA ARG A 186 40.23 -0.67 -24.69
C ARG A 186 39.80 -1.24 -26.03
N GLU A 187 40.05 -0.52 -27.12
CA GLU A 187 39.72 -0.96 -28.49
C GLU A 187 40.35 -2.32 -28.85
N ASN A 188 41.50 -2.66 -28.27
CA ASN A 188 42.19 -3.95 -28.44
C ASN A 188 41.72 -5.05 -27.46
N GLY A 189 40.60 -4.82 -26.76
CA GLY A 189 39.99 -5.79 -25.85
C GLY A 189 40.39 -5.62 -24.38
N PHE A 190 40.31 -6.71 -23.63
CA PHE A 190 40.56 -6.73 -22.19
C PHE A 190 42.05 -6.95 -21.86
N THR A 191 42.61 -6.08 -21.02
CA THR A 191 44.00 -6.17 -20.55
C THR A 191 44.05 -6.30 -19.03
N GLY A 192 44.24 -7.51 -18.52
CA GLY A 192 44.46 -7.76 -17.10
C GLY A 192 45.90 -7.47 -16.65
N ARG A 193 46.09 -6.94 -15.44
CA ARG A 193 47.43 -6.79 -14.83
C ARG A 193 47.57 -7.78 -13.68
N TRP A 194 48.19 -8.91 -13.96
CA TRP A 194 48.26 -10.03 -13.00
C TRP A 194 49.59 -10.07 -12.24
N TYR A 195 49.57 -10.54 -10.98
CA TYR A 195 50.78 -10.92 -10.25
C TYR A 195 51.47 -12.12 -10.92
N VAL A 196 50.66 -13.09 -11.34
CA VAL A 196 51.06 -14.30 -12.08
C VAL A 196 50.02 -14.54 -13.17
N CYS A 197 50.44 -15.04 -14.34
CA CYS A 197 49.52 -15.35 -15.42
C CYS A 197 48.48 -16.40 -14.96
N PRO A 198 47.17 -16.19 -15.23
CA PRO A 198 46.13 -17.16 -14.87
C PRO A 198 46.21 -18.40 -15.77
N SER A 199 47.08 -19.35 -15.43
CA SER A 199 47.39 -20.53 -16.27
C SER A 199 46.71 -21.83 -15.81
N SER A 200 46.13 -21.88 -14.61
CA SER A 200 45.44 -23.08 -14.14
C SER A 200 44.09 -23.24 -14.85
N ALA A 201 43.64 -24.50 -15.03
CA ALA A 201 42.37 -24.80 -15.71
C ALA A 201 41.18 -24.04 -15.11
N GLY A 202 41.09 -23.95 -13.77
CA GLY A 202 40.01 -23.21 -13.09
C GLY A 202 40.04 -21.70 -13.34
N LEU A 203 41.23 -21.10 -13.42
CA LEU A 203 41.39 -19.67 -13.72
C LEU A 203 41.12 -19.37 -15.19
N LEU A 204 41.50 -20.26 -16.10
CA LEU A 204 41.21 -20.14 -17.53
C LEU A 204 39.69 -20.17 -17.81
N VAL A 205 38.94 -21.02 -17.09
CA VAL A 205 37.47 -21.02 -17.16
C VAL A 205 36.90 -19.68 -16.70
N GLN A 206 37.35 -19.14 -15.56
CA GLN A 206 36.92 -17.82 -15.10
C GLN A 206 37.28 -16.73 -16.11
N TYR A 207 38.44 -16.80 -16.74
CA TYR A 207 38.91 -15.82 -17.71
C TYR A 207 38.04 -15.81 -18.97
N ASN A 208 37.72 -16.98 -19.52
CA ASN A 208 36.84 -17.10 -20.68
C ASN A 208 35.42 -16.61 -20.39
N LEU A 209 34.88 -16.93 -19.21
CA LEU A 209 33.57 -16.42 -18.79
C LEU A 209 33.58 -14.89 -18.59
N LEU A 210 34.65 -14.34 -18.04
CA LEU A 210 34.84 -12.90 -17.92
C LEU A 210 34.84 -12.22 -19.30
N LEU A 211 35.62 -12.73 -20.25
CA LEU A 211 35.66 -12.19 -21.62
C LEU A 211 34.27 -12.20 -22.28
N ARG A 212 33.50 -13.28 -22.10
CA ARG A 212 32.12 -13.38 -22.60
C ARG A 212 31.20 -12.34 -21.97
N ASP A 213 31.30 -12.14 -20.67
CA ASP A 213 30.48 -11.17 -19.93
C ASP A 213 30.74 -9.72 -20.37
N ILE A 214 32.00 -9.37 -20.67
CA ILE A 214 32.39 -8.00 -21.03
C ILE A 214 32.40 -7.75 -22.53
N ALA A 215 32.15 -8.76 -23.38
CA ALA A 215 32.26 -8.69 -24.83
C ALA A 215 31.47 -7.54 -25.48
N ASN A 216 30.32 -7.19 -24.90
CA ASN A 216 29.44 -6.12 -25.40
C ASN A 216 29.76 -4.74 -24.79
N THR A 217 30.82 -4.61 -24.00
CA THR A 217 31.21 -3.34 -23.40
C THR A 217 32.36 -2.74 -24.17
N THR A 218 32.08 -1.69 -24.93
CA THR A 218 33.10 -0.87 -25.56
C THR A 218 33.03 0.53 -24.97
N PRO A 219 34.09 1.05 -24.34
CA PRO A 219 34.09 2.41 -23.86
C PRO A 219 33.78 3.38 -24.99
N SER A 220 32.89 4.34 -24.72
CA SER A 220 32.47 5.37 -25.67
C SER A 220 32.65 6.75 -25.05
N ASN A 221 32.67 7.79 -25.89
CA ASN A 221 32.81 9.16 -25.40
C ASN A 221 31.59 9.57 -24.54
N GLY A 222 31.87 10.12 -23.36
CA GLY A 222 30.86 10.64 -22.42
C GLY A 222 31.06 10.16 -20.98
N GLU A 223 30.35 10.83 -20.06
CA GLU A 223 30.35 10.46 -18.64
C GLU A 223 29.60 9.14 -18.40
N ASP A 224 30.10 8.33 -17.46
CA ASP A 224 29.42 7.12 -17.03
C ASP A 224 28.06 7.46 -16.41
N GLN A 225 27.02 6.69 -16.72
CA GLN A 225 25.65 7.01 -16.29
C GLN A 225 25.06 5.88 -15.44
N PHE A 226 24.08 6.21 -14.60
CA PHE A 226 23.26 5.21 -13.92
C PHE A 226 21.94 5.02 -14.68
N ARG A 227 21.63 3.77 -15.02
CA ARG A 227 20.33 3.41 -15.58
C ARG A 227 19.50 2.64 -14.56
N CYS A 228 18.23 3.00 -14.49
CA CYS A 228 17.23 2.35 -13.68
C CYS A 228 16.57 1.22 -14.49
N THR A 229 16.59 0.00 -13.98
CA THR A 229 15.95 -1.16 -14.63
C THR A 229 14.42 -1.16 -14.47
N LEU A 230 13.87 -0.24 -13.67
CA LEU A 230 12.41 -0.15 -13.44
C LEU A 230 11.67 0.55 -14.57
N ALA A 231 12.34 1.46 -15.30
CA ALA A 231 11.73 2.25 -16.36
C ALA A 231 12.23 1.76 -17.73
N PRO A 232 11.37 1.68 -18.76
CA PRO A 232 11.77 1.21 -20.10
C PRO A 232 12.85 2.06 -20.77
N ASP A 233 12.85 3.36 -20.51
CA ASP A 233 13.83 4.35 -21.02
C ASP A 233 15.17 4.28 -20.26
N GLY A 234 15.23 3.56 -19.14
CA GLY A 234 16.39 3.50 -18.26
C GLY A 234 16.50 4.68 -17.30
N ASP A 235 15.54 5.62 -17.30
CA ASP A 235 15.58 6.80 -16.44
C ASP A 235 15.05 6.51 -15.04
N TYR A 236 15.60 7.22 -14.05
CA TYR A 236 15.17 7.04 -12.68
C TYR A 236 13.82 7.73 -12.41
N CYS A 237 12.77 6.93 -12.24
CA CYS A 237 11.47 7.40 -11.80
C CYS A 237 11.23 7.15 -10.30
N VAL A 238 11.07 8.23 -9.53
CA VAL A 238 10.76 8.18 -8.07
C VAL A 238 9.46 7.41 -7.81
N GLY A 239 8.46 7.57 -8.67
CA GLY A 239 7.17 6.89 -8.55
C GLY A 239 7.29 5.37 -8.68
N LEU A 240 8.05 4.90 -9.67
CA LEU A 240 8.29 3.47 -9.88
C LEU A 240 9.11 2.87 -8.73
N MET A 241 10.14 3.56 -8.27
CA MET A 241 10.94 3.08 -7.13
C MET A 241 10.11 3.03 -5.84
N ARG A 242 9.28 4.05 -5.58
CA ARG A 242 8.34 4.04 -4.45
C ARG A 242 7.38 2.86 -4.53
N SER A 243 6.76 2.62 -5.68
CA SER A 243 5.86 1.48 -5.89
C SER A 243 6.57 0.15 -5.65
N ARG A 244 7.81 0.01 -6.13
CA ARG A 244 8.65 -1.17 -5.90
C ARG A 244 8.92 -1.41 -4.42
N ILE A 245 9.20 -0.35 -3.66
CA ILE A 245 9.37 -0.40 -2.19
C ILE A 245 8.07 -0.86 -1.52
N GLU A 246 6.95 -0.20 -1.85
CA GLU A 246 5.64 -0.46 -1.22
C GLU A 246 5.10 -1.87 -1.51
N ASN A 247 5.37 -2.43 -2.70
CA ASN A 247 4.93 -3.78 -3.08
C ASN A 247 5.77 -4.89 -2.46
N LYS A 248 7.03 -4.63 -2.07
CA LYS A 248 7.91 -5.64 -1.48
C LYS A 248 7.69 -5.83 0.02
N SER A 249 7.26 -4.78 0.72
CA SER A 249 6.97 -4.82 2.16
C SER A 249 5.74 -5.64 2.54
N ILE A 250 5.05 -6.28 1.58
CA ILE A 250 3.80 -7.03 1.81
C ILE A 250 3.98 -8.44 1.26
N THR A 251 4.60 -9.31 2.04
CA THR A 251 4.55 -10.76 1.85
C THR A 251 3.27 -11.31 2.47
N ASN A 252 2.42 -11.96 1.68
CA ASN A 252 1.33 -12.84 2.13
C ASN A 252 0.28 -12.24 3.08
N ALA A 253 -0.49 -11.24 2.63
CA ALA A 253 -1.80 -11.00 3.21
C ALA A 253 -2.87 -11.43 2.21
N GLY A 254 -3.62 -12.49 2.53
CA GLY A 254 -4.74 -13.00 1.75
C GLY A 254 -5.57 -11.85 1.17
N GLU A 255 -5.70 -11.85 -0.16
CA GLU A 255 -6.16 -10.73 -0.94
C GLU A 255 -7.61 -10.34 -0.57
N LEU A 256 -7.76 -9.41 0.37
CA LEU A 256 -9.03 -8.70 0.54
C LEU A 256 -9.16 -7.69 -0.62
N ARG A 257 -9.69 -8.16 -1.75
CA ARG A 257 -9.97 -7.33 -2.94
C ARG A 257 -11.21 -6.48 -2.71
N ILE A 258 -11.02 -5.28 -2.16
CA ILE A 258 -12.09 -4.27 -2.09
C ILE A 258 -12.12 -3.47 -3.38
N SER A 259 -13.31 -3.31 -3.93
CA SER A 259 -13.53 -2.51 -5.13
C SER A 259 -13.64 -1.03 -4.74
N TRP A 260 -12.63 -0.25 -5.14
CA TRP A 260 -12.59 1.20 -4.95
C TRP A 260 -13.21 1.96 -6.12
N GLY A 261 -14.40 1.53 -6.58
CA GLY A 261 -15.11 2.14 -7.70
C GLY A 261 -15.57 3.58 -7.43
N LYS A 262 -15.75 4.38 -8.50
CA LYS A 262 -16.20 5.78 -8.42
C LYS A 262 -17.67 5.93 -8.02
N THR A 263 -18.50 4.95 -8.40
CA THR A 263 -19.94 4.92 -8.14
C THR A 263 -20.24 5.04 -6.66
N VAL A 264 -19.59 4.24 -5.82
CA VAL A 264 -19.82 4.27 -4.37
C VAL A 264 -19.09 5.47 -3.74
N PRO A 265 -19.74 6.26 -2.87
CA PRO A 265 -19.06 7.32 -2.13
C PRO A 265 -17.92 6.77 -1.28
N ILE A 266 -16.77 7.46 -1.29
CA ILE A 266 -15.56 7.00 -0.60
C ILE A 266 -15.76 6.75 0.91
N LYS A 267 -16.68 7.48 1.56
CA LYS A 267 -17.03 7.27 2.98
C LYS A 267 -17.62 5.88 3.23
N VAL A 268 -18.40 5.36 2.27
CA VAL A 268 -19.04 4.05 2.32
C VAL A 268 -17.99 2.97 2.02
N SER A 269 -17.21 3.12 0.94
CA SER A 269 -16.13 2.16 0.62
C SER A 269 -15.11 2.05 1.76
N ALA A 270 -14.75 3.17 2.40
CA ALA A 270 -13.84 3.16 3.55
C ALA A 270 -14.48 2.52 4.80
N PHE A 271 -15.79 2.60 4.97
CA PHE A 271 -16.49 1.87 6.03
C PHE A 271 -16.46 0.37 5.76
N VAL A 272 -16.84 -0.06 4.55
CA VAL A 272 -16.78 -1.47 4.13
C VAL A 272 -15.36 -2.02 4.26
N TRP A 273 -14.35 -1.22 3.91
CA TRP A 273 -12.94 -1.56 4.10
C TRP A 273 -12.55 -1.84 5.54
N ARG A 274 -13.04 -1.05 6.50
CA ARG A 274 -12.84 -1.34 7.92
C ARG A 274 -13.64 -2.55 8.38
N ALA A 275 -14.88 -2.68 7.94
CA ALA A 275 -15.76 -3.79 8.29
C ALA A 275 -15.16 -5.13 7.85
N ASN A 276 -14.60 -5.19 6.64
CA ASN A 276 -13.96 -6.39 6.11
C ASN A 276 -12.74 -6.85 6.93
N MET A 277 -12.14 -5.97 7.73
CA MET A 277 -11.05 -6.28 8.66
C MET A 277 -11.53 -6.48 10.11
N GLY A 278 -12.84 -6.44 10.36
CA GLY A 278 -13.41 -6.45 11.71
C GLY A 278 -13.03 -5.21 12.54
N ARG A 279 -12.67 -4.09 11.91
CA ARG A 279 -12.16 -2.87 12.56
C ARG A 279 -13.19 -1.74 12.60
N ILE A 280 -14.40 -2.05 13.04
CA ILE A 280 -15.50 -1.09 13.26
C ILE A 280 -15.85 -1.01 14.76
N PRO A 281 -16.50 0.07 15.23
CA PRO A 281 -16.86 0.23 16.64
C PRO A 281 -18.08 -0.61 17.04
N SER A 282 -17.96 -1.94 16.93
CA SER A 282 -18.92 -2.87 17.52
C SER A 282 -18.67 -3.00 19.02
N ALA A 283 -19.67 -3.45 19.79
CA ALA A 283 -19.55 -3.55 21.25
C ALA A 283 -18.36 -4.41 21.68
N ILE A 284 -18.16 -5.59 21.06
CA ILE A 284 -17.01 -6.46 21.34
C ILE A 284 -15.69 -5.74 21.09
N GLU A 285 -15.52 -5.08 19.95
CA GLU A 285 -14.24 -4.45 19.58
C GLU A 285 -13.94 -3.20 20.43
N LEU A 286 -14.98 -2.49 20.88
CA LEU A 286 -14.85 -1.38 21.84
C LEU A 286 -14.42 -1.91 23.21
N ASN A 287 -15.07 -2.96 23.73
CA ASN A 287 -14.72 -3.58 25.00
C ASN A 287 -13.28 -4.13 24.98
N ARG A 288 -12.89 -4.79 23.89
CA ARG A 288 -11.52 -5.30 23.66
C ARG A 288 -10.46 -4.19 23.67
N ARG A 289 -10.84 -2.94 23.41
CA ARG A 289 -9.96 -1.76 23.44
C ARG A 289 -10.04 -0.98 24.76
N GLY A 290 -10.67 -1.56 25.79
CA GLY A 290 -10.75 -1.00 27.14
C GLY A 290 -11.91 -0.01 27.35
N LEU A 291 -12.85 0.10 26.41
CA LEU A 291 -14.08 0.89 26.61
C LEU A 291 -15.12 -0.02 27.27
N LYS A 292 -15.30 0.13 28.58
CA LYS A 292 -16.32 -0.62 29.34
C LYS A 292 -17.71 -0.21 28.88
N LEU A 293 -18.42 -1.13 28.24
CA LEU A 293 -19.81 -0.96 27.84
C LEU A 293 -20.71 -1.70 28.82
N GLY A 294 -21.93 -1.21 29.05
CA GLY A 294 -22.92 -1.86 29.91
C GLY A 294 -23.45 -3.19 29.35
N SER A 295 -23.28 -3.43 28.04
CA SER A 295 -23.64 -4.70 27.39
C SER A 295 -22.85 -4.89 26.11
N THR A 296 -22.51 -6.14 25.78
CA THR A 296 -21.97 -6.55 24.48
C THR A 296 -23.03 -7.05 23.51
N TYR A 297 -24.29 -7.18 23.95
CA TYR A 297 -25.36 -7.69 23.09
C TYR A 297 -25.66 -6.75 21.92
N CYS A 298 -25.99 -7.37 20.79
CA CYS A 298 -26.40 -6.69 19.57
C CYS A 298 -27.66 -5.88 19.83
N SER A 299 -27.54 -4.56 19.72
CA SER A 299 -28.68 -3.66 19.87
C SER A 299 -29.81 -3.99 18.89
N SER A 300 -29.54 -4.57 17.73
CA SER A 300 -30.55 -4.88 16.70
C SER A 300 -31.42 -6.09 17.03
N CYS A 301 -30.83 -7.21 17.46
CA CYS A 301 -31.57 -8.47 17.72
C CYS A 301 -31.64 -8.89 19.19
N ILE A 302 -30.87 -8.26 20.07
CA ILE A 302 -30.85 -8.47 21.53
C ILE A 302 -30.36 -9.87 21.96
N SER A 303 -30.11 -10.79 21.02
CA SER A 303 -29.83 -12.20 21.32
C SER A 303 -28.38 -12.65 21.17
N GLY A 304 -27.54 -11.93 20.41
CA GLY A 304 -26.14 -12.34 20.15
C GLY A 304 -25.16 -11.21 20.43
N ASP A 305 -23.89 -11.53 20.67
CA ASP A 305 -22.87 -10.52 20.88
C ASP A 305 -22.60 -9.67 19.62
N GLU A 306 -22.42 -8.36 19.81
CA GLU A 306 -22.21 -7.40 18.74
C GLU A 306 -20.76 -7.41 18.24
N CYS A 307 -20.45 -8.39 17.40
CA CYS A 307 -19.25 -8.40 16.56
C CYS A 307 -19.56 -7.88 15.14
N CYS A 308 -18.52 -7.57 14.36
CA CYS A 308 -18.69 -7.08 12.99
C CYS A 308 -19.49 -8.05 12.09
N ASP A 309 -19.21 -9.34 12.20
CA ASP A 309 -19.84 -10.39 11.39
C ASP A 309 -21.30 -10.63 11.81
N HIS A 310 -21.56 -10.67 13.12
CA HIS A 310 -22.93 -10.70 13.63
C HIS A 310 -23.71 -9.48 13.14
N LEU A 311 -23.21 -8.28 13.40
CA LEU A 311 -23.90 -7.03 13.09
C LEU A 311 -24.26 -6.88 11.61
N LEU A 312 -23.37 -7.28 10.70
CA LEU A 312 -23.51 -7.00 9.26
C LEU A 312 -23.98 -8.21 8.44
N VAL A 313 -23.87 -9.44 8.95
CA VAL A 313 -24.08 -10.66 8.16
C VAL A 313 -25.01 -11.67 8.82
N LYS A 314 -24.77 -12.02 10.10
CA LYS A 314 -25.48 -13.12 10.78
C LYS A 314 -26.70 -12.68 11.58
N CYS A 315 -26.78 -11.41 12.00
CA CYS A 315 -27.89 -10.88 12.79
C CYS A 315 -29.23 -11.14 12.07
N PRO A 316 -30.29 -11.62 12.75
CA PRO A 316 -31.60 -11.86 12.15
C PRO A 316 -32.14 -10.62 11.42
N TYR A 317 -32.02 -9.44 12.03
CA TYR A 317 -32.37 -8.16 11.41
C TYR A 317 -31.60 -7.90 10.09
N ALA A 318 -30.28 -8.12 10.08
CA ALA A 318 -29.45 -7.95 8.88
C ALA A 318 -29.79 -8.97 7.80
N THR A 319 -30.06 -10.22 8.19
CA THR A 319 -30.48 -11.29 7.29
C THR A 319 -31.79 -10.96 6.59
N MET A 320 -32.76 -10.42 7.32
CA MET A 320 -34.05 -10.03 6.75
C MET A 320 -33.91 -8.91 5.70
N VAL A 321 -33.20 -7.82 6.02
CA VAL A 321 -32.94 -6.73 5.06
C VAL A 321 -32.19 -7.25 3.82
N ARG A 322 -31.18 -8.10 4.02
CA ARG A 322 -30.41 -8.71 2.92
C ARG A 322 -31.31 -9.55 2.01
N ASN A 323 -32.19 -10.36 2.56
CA ASN A 323 -33.08 -11.21 1.78
C ASN A 323 -34.05 -10.39 0.93
N MET A 324 -34.62 -9.32 1.51
CA MET A 324 -35.47 -8.37 0.76
C MET A 324 -34.71 -7.69 -0.38
N ILE A 325 -33.46 -7.27 -0.15
CA ILE A 325 -32.61 -6.68 -1.20
C ILE A 325 -32.28 -7.68 -2.30
N PHE A 326 -31.95 -8.94 -1.95
CA PHE A 326 -31.64 -9.96 -2.95
C PHE A 326 -32.87 -10.36 -3.77
N GLN A 327 -34.06 -10.39 -3.15
CA GLN A 327 -35.32 -10.55 -3.85
C GLN A 327 -35.57 -9.39 -4.82
N TRP A 328 -35.39 -8.14 -4.39
CA TRP A 328 -35.48 -6.96 -5.27
C TRP A 328 -34.48 -7.02 -6.43
N CYS A 329 -33.29 -7.59 -6.23
CA CYS A 329 -32.29 -7.78 -7.28
C CYS A 329 -32.55 -8.99 -8.18
N ASN A 330 -33.64 -9.75 -7.99
CA ASN A 330 -33.90 -11.04 -8.65
C ASN A 330 -32.76 -12.06 -8.53
N ILE A 331 -32.00 -12.01 -7.42
CA ILE A 331 -30.91 -12.95 -7.15
C ILE A 331 -31.49 -14.16 -6.41
N ILE A 332 -31.83 -15.20 -7.17
CA ILE A 332 -32.29 -16.48 -6.64
C ILE A 332 -31.10 -17.20 -5.97
N ARG A 333 -31.19 -17.47 -4.67
CA ARG A 333 -30.23 -18.37 -4.02
C ARG A 333 -30.56 -19.80 -4.44
N PRO A 334 -29.60 -20.63 -4.90
CA PRO A 334 -29.81 -22.07 -4.88
C PRO A 334 -30.01 -22.47 -3.42
N GLN A 335 -31.13 -23.11 -3.10
CA GLN A 335 -31.27 -23.85 -1.85
C GLN A 335 -30.31 -25.03 -1.94
N THR A 336 -29.12 -24.92 -1.34
CA THR A 336 -28.23 -26.07 -1.18
C THR A 336 -27.84 -26.21 0.29
N GLY A 337 -28.39 -27.27 0.89
CA GLY A 337 -27.78 -28.05 1.96
C GLY A 337 -27.93 -27.50 3.37
N PRO A 338 -27.84 -28.39 4.38
CA PRO A 338 -27.79 -27.97 5.78
C PRO A 338 -26.62 -27.00 5.92
N VAL A 339 -26.82 -25.96 6.74
CA VAL A 339 -25.76 -25.08 7.23
C VAL A 339 -24.64 -25.99 7.73
N GLN A 340 -23.60 -26.21 6.93
CA GLN A 340 -22.41 -26.91 7.39
C GLN A 340 -21.81 -26.04 8.47
N THR A 341 -22.15 -26.41 9.70
CA THR A 341 -21.47 -26.12 10.95
C THR A 341 -20.74 -24.78 10.94
N VAL A 342 -21.53 -23.71 11.05
CA VAL A 342 -21.11 -22.63 11.95
C VAL A 342 -20.81 -23.34 13.26
N GLY A 343 -19.55 -23.31 13.70
CA GLY A 343 -19.18 -23.75 15.05
C GLY A 343 -20.17 -23.18 16.07
N ASN A 344 -20.35 -23.89 17.18
CA ASN A 344 -21.33 -23.65 18.23
C ASN A 344 -21.87 -22.21 18.32
N PRO A 345 -23.18 -22.02 18.60
CA PRO A 345 -23.83 -20.71 18.73
C PRO A 345 -23.20 -19.69 19.70
N GLY A 346 -22.14 -20.05 20.43
CA GLY A 346 -21.38 -19.18 21.34
C GLY A 346 -20.02 -18.68 20.81
N ASP A 347 -19.49 -19.18 19.70
CA ASP A 347 -18.11 -18.86 19.31
C ASP A 347 -18.05 -17.68 18.31
N CYS A 348 -17.85 -16.49 18.85
CA CYS A 348 -17.25 -15.41 18.07
C CYS A 348 -15.84 -15.86 17.66
N PRO A 349 -15.54 -16.06 16.37
CA PRO A 349 -14.20 -16.49 15.98
C PRO A 349 -13.18 -15.45 16.45
N GLY A 350 -12.12 -15.93 17.12
CA GLY A 350 -10.97 -15.13 17.47
C GLY A 350 -10.28 -14.50 16.25
N PRO A 351 -9.14 -13.82 16.43
CA PRO A 351 -8.54 -12.93 15.43
C PRO A 351 -7.95 -13.62 14.18
N THR A 352 -8.27 -14.89 13.92
CA THR A 352 -7.74 -15.66 12.80
C THR A 352 -8.75 -15.74 11.65
N ASN A 353 -8.39 -15.04 10.57
CA ASN A 353 -8.91 -15.12 9.21
C ASN A 353 -10.14 -14.25 8.89
N PRO A 354 -9.95 -13.05 8.31
CA PRO A 354 -11.05 -12.21 7.84
C PRO A 354 -11.58 -12.78 6.53
N ARG A 355 -12.35 -13.87 6.59
CA ARG A 355 -13.32 -14.16 5.53
C ARG A 355 -14.53 -13.27 5.78
N GLY A 356 -14.33 -11.97 5.57
CA GLY A 356 -15.46 -11.08 5.38
C GLY A 356 -16.31 -11.62 4.25
N PRO A 357 -17.63 -11.36 4.27
CA PRO A 357 -18.55 -11.92 3.30
C PRO A 357 -18.08 -11.56 1.89
N ASN A 358 -17.70 -12.59 1.13
CA ASN A 358 -17.24 -12.45 -0.24
C ASN A 358 -18.47 -12.23 -1.14
N PHE A 359 -19.13 -11.08 -0.95
CA PHE A 359 -20.37 -10.68 -1.66
C PHE A 359 -20.17 -10.46 -3.17
N LEU A 360 -18.98 -10.74 -3.71
CA LEU A 360 -18.54 -10.31 -5.04
C LEU A 360 -18.26 -11.46 -6.01
N SER A 361 -18.66 -12.70 -5.73
CA SER A 361 -18.50 -13.82 -6.68
C SER A 361 -19.50 -13.82 -7.86
N TYR A 362 -20.21 -12.71 -8.11
CA TYR A 362 -21.19 -12.63 -9.19
C TYR A 362 -20.54 -12.60 -10.59
N ARG A 363 -20.92 -13.56 -11.44
CA ARG A 363 -20.54 -13.63 -12.86
C ARG A 363 -21.53 -12.84 -13.72
N GLY A 364 -21.45 -11.51 -13.66
CA GLY A 364 -22.15 -10.59 -14.57
C GLY A 364 -21.22 -9.80 -15.49
N ASN A 365 -21.80 -9.01 -16.41
CA ASN A 365 -21.05 -8.05 -17.20
C ASN A 365 -20.43 -6.94 -16.31
N GLY A 366 -19.57 -6.08 -16.87
CA GLY A 366 -18.87 -5.05 -16.09
C GLY A 366 -19.79 -4.06 -15.37
N LYS A 367 -20.91 -3.66 -15.98
CA LYS A 367 -21.87 -2.69 -15.41
C LYS A 367 -22.67 -3.29 -14.27
N SER A 368 -23.17 -4.50 -14.48
CA SER A 368 -23.83 -5.35 -13.49
C SER A 368 -23.02 -5.51 -12.20
N LYS A 369 -21.74 -5.84 -12.35
CA LYS A 369 -20.81 -5.99 -11.23
C LYS A 369 -20.66 -4.70 -10.43
N VAL A 370 -20.60 -3.55 -11.09
CA VAL A 370 -20.49 -2.24 -10.44
C VAL A 370 -21.77 -1.91 -9.66
N ARG A 371 -22.95 -2.14 -10.25
CA ARG A 371 -24.24 -1.91 -9.59
C ARG A 371 -24.42 -2.82 -8.37
N LEU A 372 -24.21 -4.12 -8.52
CA LEU A 372 -24.31 -5.08 -7.42
C LEU A 372 -23.33 -4.76 -6.29
N THR A 373 -22.09 -4.36 -6.63
CA THR A 373 -21.11 -3.89 -5.64
C THR A 373 -21.65 -2.69 -4.86
N ALA A 374 -22.25 -1.71 -5.55
CA ALA A 374 -22.83 -0.53 -4.91
C ALA A 374 -24.00 -0.88 -3.99
N ILE A 375 -24.87 -1.80 -4.41
CA ILE A 375 -25.98 -2.33 -3.60
C ILE A 375 -25.45 -3.01 -2.32
N CYS A 376 -24.51 -3.95 -2.45
CA CYS A 376 -23.92 -4.64 -1.30
C CYS A 376 -23.21 -3.69 -0.33
N TYR A 377 -22.50 -2.68 -0.86
CA TYR A 377 -21.80 -1.69 -0.02
C TYR A 377 -22.80 -0.76 0.69
N CYS A 378 -23.90 -0.39 0.01
CA CYS A 378 -24.98 0.39 0.60
C CYS A 378 -25.71 -0.40 1.70
N LEU A 379 -25.99 -1.69 1.48
CA LEU A 379 -26.58 -2.58 2.48
C LEU A 379 -25.78 -2.58 3.79
N ILE A 380 -24.47 -2.86 3.70
CA ILE A 380 -23.56 -2.85 4.85
C ILE A 380 -23.57 -1.49 5.58
N TRP A 381 -23.55 -0.40 4.81
CA TRP A 381 -23.58 0.96 5.36
C TRP A 381 -24.90 1.33 6.03
N CYS A 382 -26.03 0.97 5.43
CA CYS A 382 -27.35 1.25 5.97
C CYS A 382 -27.66 0.42 7.23
N LEU A 383 -27.21 -0.84 7.30
CA LEU A 383 -27.27 -1.63 8.52
C LEU A 383 -26.47 -0.98 9.67
N TRP A 384 -25.26 -0.53 9.38
CA TRP A 384 -24.44 0.22 10.34
C TRP A 384 -25.11 1.51 10.81
N ARG A 385 -25.73 2.26 9.89
CA ARG A 385 -26.48 3.47 10.23
C ARG A 385 -27.69 3.16 11.11
N ALA A 386 -28.50 2.17 10.75
CA ALA A 386 -29.68 1.77 11.53
C ALA A 386 -29.30 1.39 12.97
N ARG A 387 -28.21 0.63 13.15
CA ARG A 387 -27.66 0.31 14.47
C ARG A 387 -27.24 1.57 15.25
N ASN A 388 -26.60 2.53 14.60
CA ASN A 388 -26.19 3.77 15.28
C ASN A 388 -27.38 4.65 15.67
N GLU A 389 -28.41 4.74 14.83
CA GLU A 389 -29.64 5.46 15.18
C GLU A 389 -30.31 4.82 16.40
N ARG A 390 -30.30 3.48 16.49
CA ARG A 390 -30.82 2.78 17.66
C ARG A 390 -30.02 3.06 18.93
N ILE A 391 -28.70 3.00 18.88
CA ILE A 391 -27.85 3.18 20.07
C ILE A 391 -27.78 4.63 20.53
N PHE A 392 -27.65 5.58 19.61
CA PHE A 392 -27.42 6.98 19.99
C PHE A 392 -28.71 7.80 20.10
N LYS A 393 -29.81 7.35 19.51
CA LYS A 393 -31.10 8.06 19.53
C LYS A 393 -32.27 7.20 20.03
N GLY A 394 -32.06 5.93 20.36
CA GLY A 394 -33.14 5.01 20.75
C GLY A 394 -34.09 4.66 19.60
N MET A 395 -33.77 4.99 18.35
CA MET A 395 -34.69 4.84 17.22
C MET A 395 -34.52 3.50 16.52
N PHE A 396 -35.58 2.68 16.53
CA PHE A 396 -35.64 1.47 15.71
C PHE A 396 -36.10 1.80 14.29
N ILE A 397 -35.31 1.41 13.29
CA ILE A 397 -35.66 1.56 11.87
C ILE A 397 -36.21 0.23 11.37
N ALA A 398 -37.43 0.23 10.87
CA ALA A 398 -38.03 -0.98 10.31
C ALA A 398 -37.26 -1.46 9.05
N PRO A 399 -37.10 -2.78 8.84
CA PRO A 399 -36.35 -3.36 7.72
C PRO A 399 -36.77 -2.86 6.33
N ASN A 400 -38.07 -2.71 6.08
CA ASN A 400 -38.60 -2.13 4.86
C ASN A 400 -38.07 -0.70 4.62
N ARG A 401 -38.05 0.15 5.66
CA ARG A 401 -37.47 1.51 5.56
C ARG A 401 -35.97 1.46 5.26
N VAL A 402 -35.24 0.45 5.74
CA VAL A 402 -33.82 0.27 5.39
C VAL A 402 -33.67 -0.09 3.92
N VAL A 403 -34.52 -0.98 3.39
CA VAL A 403 -34.55 -1.37 1.97
C VAL A 403 -34.81 -0.16 1.08
N GLU A 404 -35.85 0.62 1.36
CA GLU A 404 -36.16 1.84 0.60
C GLU A 404 -34.99 2.83 0.59
N ASN A 405 -34.36 3.06 1.74
CA ASN A 405 -33.17 3.89 1.82
C ASN A 405 -32.01 3.35 0.96
N ILE A 406 -31.83 2.03 0.90
CA ILE A 406 -30.79 1.41 0.07
C ILE A 406 -31.10 1.65 -1.41
N LYS A 407 -32.34 1.37 -1.85
CA LYS A 407 -32.77 1.59 -3.24
C LYS A 407 -32.52 3.03 -3.69
N SER A 408 -33.02 4.01 -2.91
CA SER A 408 -32.87 5.44 -3.24
C SER A 408 -31.42 5.90 -3.24
N LEU A 409 -30.61 5.50 -2.25
CA LEU A 409 -29.21 5.91 -2.17
C LEU A 409 -28.39 5.35 -3.33
N VAL A 410 -28.56 4.06 -3.65
CA VAL A 410 -27.80 3.43 -4.74
C VAL A 410 -28.22 4.01 -6.09
N PHE A 411 -29.52 4.26 -6.30
CA PHE A 411 -30.00 4.96 -7.49
C PHE A 411 -29.29 6.29 -7.69
N LEU A 412 -29.25 7.13 -6.64
CA LEU A 412 -28.54 8.42 -6.69
C LEU A 412 -27.04 8.25 -6.96
N TRP A 413 -26.41 7.20 -6.44
CA TRP A 413 -24.99 6.93 -6.70
C TRP A 413 -24.75 6.52 -8.14
N VAL A 414 -25.58 5.63 -8.70
CA VAL A 414 -25.49 5.21 -10.09
C VAL A 414 -25.77 6.39 -11.02
N LYS A 415 -26.82 7.16 -10.75
CA LYS A 415 -27.23 8.34 -11.54
C LYS A 415 -26.19 9.45 -11.55
N CYS A 416 -25.69 9.84 -10.37
CA CYS A 416 -24.82 11.02 -10.24
C CYS A 416 -23.32 10.69 -10.36
N ARG A 417 -22.92 9.42 -10.25
CA ARG A 417 -21.50 9.02 -10.15
C ARG A 417 -21.11 7.88 -11.09
N GLY A 418 -22.08 7.23 -11.74
CA GLY A 418 -21.85 6.21 -12.75
C GLY A 418 -21.44 6.81 -14.10
N SER A 419 -20.98 5.95 -15.01
CA SER A 419 -20.63 6.32 -16.38
C SER A 419 -21.62 5.62 -17.32
N GLY A 420 -22.71 6.29 -17.70
CA GLY A 420 -23.71 5.77 -18.63
C GLY A 420 -25.14 6.28 -18.38
N ASN A 421 -26.08 5.91 -19.26
CA ASN A 421 -27.51 6.16 -19.07
C ASN A 421 -28.00 5.44 -17.80
N CYS A 422 -28.52 6.21 -16.86
CA CYS A 422 -29.20 5.70 -15.68
C CYS A 422 -30.60 5.25 -16.06
N GLU A 423 -31.07 4.11 -15.54
CA GLU A 423 -32.48 3.73 -15.70
C GLU A 423 -33.40 4.74 -15.00
N ARG A 424 -34.68 4.73 -15.37
CA ARG A 424 -35.68 5.55 -14.70
C ARG A 424 -35.91 5.00 -13.28
N TRP A 425 -36.42 5.84 -12.39
CA TRP A 425 -36.65 5.43 -11.01
C TRP A 425 -37.70 4.31 -10.92
N GLU A 426 -38.72 4.39 -11.77
CA GLU A 426 -39.81 3.42 -11.84
C GLU A 426 -39.31 2.02 -12.19
N ASP A 427 -38.39 1.92 -13.16
CA ASP A 427 -37.76 0.65 -13.54
C ASP A 427 -36.84 0.14 -12.42
N TRP A 428 -36.04 1.03 -11.82
CA TRP A 428 -35.11 0.69 -10.74
C TRP A 428 -35.82 0.17 -9.49
N ASP A 429 -36.93 0.81 -9.11
CA ASP A 429 -37.66 0.47 -7.90
C ASP A 429 -38.28 -0.93 -7.97
N ILE A 430 -38.69 -1.35 -9.17
CA ILE A 430 -39.13 -2.72 -9.45
C ILE A 430 -37.94 -3.68 -9.35
N SER A 431 -36.88 -3.46 -10.14
CA SER A 431 -35.66 -4.27 -10.10
C SER A 431 -34.52 -3.52 -10.79
N PRO A 432 -33.30 -3.49 -10.20
CA PRO A 432 -32.16 -2.90 -10.86
C PRO A 432 -31.73 -3.78 -12.03
N SER A 433 -31.30 -3.16 -13.13
CA SER A 433 -30.71 -3.91 -14.25
C SER A 433 -29.30 -4.43 -13.89
N LEU A 434 -29.22 -5.73 -13.57
CA LEU A 434 -28.02 -6.46 -13.17
C LEU A 434 -27.53 -7.46 -14.23
#